data_AF-A0A0S8ITI4-F1
#
_entry.id   AF-A0A0S8ITI4-F1
#
_cell.length_a   1.000
_cell.length_b   1.000
_cell.length_c   1.000
_cell.angle_alpha   90.00
_cell.angle_beta   90.00
_cell.angle_gamma   90.00
#
_symmetry.space_group_name_H-M   'P 1'
#
loop_
_entity.id
_entity.type
_entity.pdbx_description
1 polymer ?
#
loop_
_entity_poly.entity_id
_entity_poly.type
_entity_poly.pdbx_seq_one_letter_code
_entity_poly.pdbx_strand_id
1 'polypeptide(L)'
;MTSDEDKIYKDLTYTQHSYFCGEQIFPYWENIFAVIIAGFFITYFSIEEDKLIEKTLLCVIGFIFSLGWFCLVSRNYLFSKCRGDRLRELQQALKQSVATDKGTEKKIALFCEGEYVSCCTEKEKKWFNKTDSWTIRKLLPMSLSIIWVFLLVYSIVSLCINGAATSHYGRVTLVNL
;
A
#
# COMPACT_ATOMS: atom_id res chain seq x y z
N MET A 1 25.29 30.94 16.71
CA MET A 1 24.25 30.32 15.86
C MET A 1 23.08 31.27 15.83
N THR A 2 22.68 31.68 14.63
CA THR A 2 21.50 32.54 14.45
C THR A 2 20.23 31.71 14.72
N SER A 3 19.21 32.32 15.32
CA SER A 3 17.96 31.65 15.73
C SER A 3 17.30 30.79 14.64
N ASP A 4 17.59 31.07 13.36
CA ASP A 4 17.02 30.37 12.21
C ASP A 4 17.80 29.13 11.80
N GLU A 5 19.12 29.07 12.02
CA GLU A 5 19.90 27.83 11.83
C GLU A 5 19.40 26.74 12.76
N ASP A 6 19.15 27.08 14.04
CA ASP A 6 18.59 26.14 15.02
C ASP A 6 17.22 25.61 14.61
N LYS A 7 16.36 26.46 14.01
CA LYS A 7 15.06 26.02 13.48
C LYS A 7 15.23 25.05 12.32
N ILE A 8 16.17 25.33 11.40
CA ILE A 8 16.46 24.45 10.26
C ILE A 8 16.99 23.10 10.75
N TYR A 9 17.93 23.08 11.69
CA TYR A 9 18.46 21.83 12.26
C TYR A 9 17.38 21.03 13.00
N LYS A 10 16.48 21.70 13.71
CA LYS A 10 15.36 21.05 14.38
C LYS A 10 14.39 20.42 13.39
N ASP A 11 14.06 21.13 12.30
CA ASP A 11 13.19 20.62 11.23
C ASP A 11 13.86 19.48 10.44
N LEU A 12 15.17 19.57 10.21
CA LEU A 12 15.97 18.51 9.60
C LEU A 12 15.99 17.25 10.46
N THR A 13 16.23 17.40 11.76
CA THR A 13 16.25 16.28 12.72
C THR A 13 14.87 15.63 12.82
N TYR A 14 13.80 16.42 12.86
CA TYR A 14 12.43 15.92 12.86
C TYR A 14 12.09 15.18 11.55
N THR A 15 12.46 15.75 10.40
CA THR A 15 12.23 15.13 9.08
C THR A 15 13.04 13.85 8.91
N GLN A 16 14.30 13.84 9.37
CA GLN A 16 15.16 12.66 9.32
C GLN A 16 14.66 11.57 10.28
N HIS A 17 14.25 11.92 11.49
CA HIS A 17 13.69 10.97 12.44
C HIS A 17 12.37 10.38 11.94
N SER A 18 11.48 11.20 11.39
CA SER A 18 10.23 10.72 10.79
C SER A 18 10.48 9.90 9.52
N TYR A 19 11.49 10.23 8.72
CA TYR A 19 11.93 9.40 7.59
C TYR A 19 12.47 8.05 8.06
N PHE A 20 13.33 8.02 9.08
CA PHE A 20 13.86 6.77 9.67
C PHE A 20 12.75 5.91 10.29
N CYS A 21 11.85 6.50 11.10
CA CYS A 21 10.68 5.79 11.61
C CYS A 21 9.75 5.32 10.48
N GLY A 22 9.70 6.07 9.37
CA GLY A 22 8.94 5.78 8.17
C GLY A 22 9.56 4.74 7.23
N GLU A 23 10.87 4.47 7.30
CA GLU A 23 11.53 3.48 6.44
C GLU A 23 12.00 2.23 7.21
N GLN A 24 12.39 2.36 8.48
CA GLN A 24 12.93 1.23 9.28
C GLN A 24 11.88 0.46 10.09
N ILE A 25 10.76 1.07 10.48
CA ILE A 25 9.62 0.33 11.07
C ILE A 25 8.81 -0.38 9.96
N PHE A 26 9.02 0.02 8.70
CA PHE A 26 8.18 -0.36 7.57
C PHE A 26 8.37 -1.77 6.96
N PRO A 27 9.54 -2.44 6.99
CA PRO A 27 9.62 -3.81 6.47
C PRO A 27 8.81 -4.81 7.31
N TYR A 28 8.54 -4.52 8.59
CA TYR A 28 7.84 -5.46 9.46
C TYR A 28 6.35 -5.62 9.13
N TRP A 29 5.64 -4.53 8.80
CA TRP A 29 4.22 -4.63 8.50
C TRP A 29 3.97 -5.28 7.14
N GLU A 30 4.81 -5.02 6.11
CA GLU A 30 4.72 -5.71 4.82
C GLU A 30 4.91 -7.22 4.99
N ASN A 31 5.85 -7.63 5.85
CA ASN A 31 6.04 -9.03 6.20
C ASN A 31 4.82 -9.63 6.92
N ILE A 32 4.20 -8.90 7.84
CA ILE A 32 2.97 -9.35 8.52
C ILE A 32 1.84 -9.56 7.49
N PHE A 33 1.64 -8.63 6.55
CA PHE A 33 0.65 -8.79 5.49
C PHE A 33 0.98 -9.99 4.58
N ALA A 34 2.24 -10.17 4.21
CA ALA A 34 2.67 -11.31 3.42
C ALA A 34 2.36 -12.64 4.12
N VAL A 35 2.62 -12.74 5.43
CA VAL A 35 2.31 -13.92 6.24
C VAL A 35 0.79 -14.17 6.31
N ILE A 36 -0.01 -13.13 6.55
CA ILE A 36 -1.48 -13.25 6.58
C ILE A 36 -2.02 -13.74 5.24
N ILE A 37 -1.60 -13.10 4.13
CA ILE A 37 -2.04 -13.49 2.78
C ILE A 37 -1.59 -14.90 2.43
N ALA A 38 -0.34 -15.29 2.76
CA ALA A 38 0.14 -16.65 2.57
C ALA A 38 -0.72 -17.66 3.35
N GLY A 39 -1.10 -17.34 4.59
CA GLY A 39 -2.03 -18.14 5.38
C GLY A 39 -3.39 -18.34 4.70
N PHE A 40 -3.95 -17.30 4.09
CA PHE A 40 -5.20 -17.42 3.33
C PHE A 40 -5.04 -18.31 2.09
N PHE A 41 -3.93 -18.23 1.36
CA PHE A 41 -3.68 -19.13 0.23
C PHE A 41 -3.56 -20.59 0.67
N ILE A 42 -2.77 -20.86 1.71
CA ILE A 42 -2.61 -22.22 2.25
C ILE A 42 -3.97 -22.78 2.65
N THR A 43 -4.78 -21.98 3.36
CA THR A 43 -6.11 -22.39 3.81
C THR A 43 -7.04 -22.64 2.61
N TYR A 44 -7.05 -21.75 1.61
CA TYR A 44 -7.85 -21.92 0.40
C TYR A 44 -7.60 -23.25 -0.31
N PHE A 45 -6.34 -23.64 -0.47
CA PHE A 45 -5.97 -24.90 -1.12
C PHE A 45 -6.13 -26.13 -0.23
N SER A 46 -6.21 -25.95 1.10
CA SER A 46 -6.41 -27.05 2.05
C SER A 46 -7.88 -27.42 2.27
N ILE A 47 -8.81 -26.51 1.93
CA ILE A 47 -10.24 -26.77 2.06
C ILE A 47 -10.68 -27.79 0.99
N GLU A 48 -11.50 -28.76 1.41
CA GLU A 48 -12.13 -29.77 0.56
C GLU A 48 -12.94 -29.13 -0.58
N GLU A 49 -13.06 -29.81 -1.71
CA GLU A 49 -13.76 -29.27 -2.89
C GLU A 49 -15.24 -28.99 -2.63
N ASP A 50 -15.88 -29.74 -1.74
CA ASP A 50 -17.31 -29.64 -1.45
C ASP A 50 -17.67 -28.37 -0.65
N LYS A 51 -16.67 -27.73 -0.01
CA LYS A 51 -16.84 -26.52 0.83
C LYS A 51 -16.60 -25.24 0.04
N LEU A 52 -17.27 -25.11 -1.11
CA LEU A 52 -17.12 -23.98 -2.03
C LEU A 52 -17.50 -22.62 -1.43
N ILE A 53 -18.45 -22.59 -0.48
CA ILE A 53 -18.85 -21.37 0.23
C ILE A 53 -17.67 -20.83 1.07
N GLU A 54 -16.97 -21.70 1.80
CA GLU A 54 -15.81 -21.31 2.61
C GLU A 54 -14.67 -20.80 1.73
N LYS A 55 -14.41 -21.46 0.59
CA LYS A 55 -13.43 -21.01 -0.42
C LYS A 55 -13.78 -19.62 -0.96
N THR A 56 -15.05 -19.37 -1.26
CA THR A 56 -15.53 -18.07 -1.74
C THR A 56 -15.34 -16.98 -0.69
N LEU A 57 -15.67 -17.25 0.58
CA LEU A 57 -15.45 -16.31 1.69
C LEU A 57 -13.97 -15.98 1.87
N LEU A 58 -13.09 -16.98 1.81
CA LEU A 58 -11.64 -16.80 1.84
C LEU A 58 -11.15 -15.90 0.70
N CYS A 59 -11.66 -16.08 -0.51
CA CYS A 59 -11.31 -15.20 -1.62
C CYS A 59 -11.71 -13.75 -1.38
N VAL A 60 -12.92 -13.51 -0.83
CA VAL A 60 -13.38 -12.15 -0.51
C VAL A 60 -12.50 -11.51 0.56
N ILE A 61 -12.19 -12.24 1.64
CA ILE A 61 -11.33 -11.74 2.72
C ILE A 61 -9.91 -11.48 2.19
N GLY A 62 -9.33 -12.42 1.45
CA GLY A 62 -8.00 -12.27 0.85
C GLY A 62 -7.92 -11.09 -0.11
N PHE A 63 -8.97 -10.83 -0.88
CA PHE A 63 -9.08 -9.66 -1.75
C PHE A 63 -9.09 -8.35 -0.95
N ILE A 64 -9.92 -8.26 0.10
CA ILE A 64 -10.00 -7.07 0.97
C ILE A 64 -8.64 -6.78 1.61
N PHE A 65 -7.95 -7.80 2.14
CA PHE A 65 -6.63 -7.63 2.74
C PHE A 65 -5.58 -7.21 1.71
N SER A 66 -5.61 -7.77 0.50
CA SER A 66 -4.68 -7.39 -0.58
C SER A 66 -4.89 -5.94 -1.04
N LEU A 67 -6.14 -5.49 -1.14
CA LEU A 67 -6.47 -4.09 -1.40
C LEU A 67 -6.04 -3.17 -0.26
N GLY A 68 -6.29 -3.56 0.99
CA GLY A 68 -5.85 -2.83 2.17
C GLY A 68 -4.32 -2.67 2.17
N TRP A 69 -3.59 -3.73 1.85
CA TRP A 69 -2.15 -3.70 1.68
C TRP A 69 -1.74 -2.72 0.57
N PHE A 70 -2.35 -2.81 -0.62
CA PHE A 70 -2.06 -1.89 -1.73
C PHE A 70 -2.28 -0.42 -1.35
N CYS A 71 -3.39 -0.10 -0.68
CA CYS A 71 -3.71 1.24 -0.20
C CYS A 71 -2.67 1.74 0.80
N LEU A 72 -2.24 0.89 1.74
CA LEU A 72 -1.20 1.23 2.71
C LEU A 72 0.14 1.47 2.04
N VAL A 73 0.61 0.58 1.14
CA VAL A 73 1.86 0.79 0.38
C VAL A 73 1.80 2.10 -0.40
N SER A 74 0.66 2.39 -1.04
CA SER A 74 0.50 3.59 -1.86
C SER A 74 0.59 4.87 -1.03
N ARG A 75 -0.09 4.93 0.11
CA ARG A 75 0.01 6.06 1.05
C ARG A 75 1.42 6.20 1.61
N ASN A 76 2.05 5.08 1.97
CA ASN A 76 3.40 5.04 2.51
C ASN A 76 4.44 5.56 1.51
N TYR A 77 4.31 5.17 0.24
CA TYR A 77 5.12 5.75 -0.84
C TYR A 77 4.96 7.27 -0.93
N LEU A 78 3.73 7.77 -0.88
CA LEU A 78 3.45 9.20 -0.96
C LEU A 78 4.12 9.95 0.20
N PHE A 79 4.00 9.43 1.42
CA PHE A 79 4.66 10.01 2.59
C PHE A 79 6.19 9.95 2.50
N SER A 80 6.77 8.82 2.09
CA SER A 80 8.21 8.68 1.91
C SER A 80 8.74 9.68 0.88
N LYS A 81 8.08 9.79 -0.28
CA LYS A 81 8.45 10.72 -1.34
C LYS A 81 8.36 12.19 -0.89
N CYS A 82 7.26 12.56 -0.24
CA CYS A 82 7.07 13.91 0.31
C CYS A 82 8.19 14.28 1.30
N ARG A 83 8.53 13.36 2.21
CA ARG A 83 9.62 13.58 3.17
C ARG A 83 10.98 13.67 2.49
N GLY A 84 11.24 12.83 1.49
CA GLY A 84 12.47 12.87 0.70
C GLY A 84 12.67 14.18 -0.07
N ASP A 85 11.60 14.69 -0.69
CA ASP A 85 11.62 15.98 -1.39
C ASP A 85 11.88 17.14 -0.40
N ARG A 86 11.21 17.13 0.76
CA ARG A 86 11.44 18.14 1.82
C ARG A 86 12.85 18.09 2.39
N LEU A 87 13.38 16.90 2.63
CA LEU A 87 14.76 16.73 3.11
C LEU A 87 15.76 17.33 2.09
N ARG A 88 15.50 17.14 0.79
CA ARG A 88 16.31 17.73 -0.28
C ARG A 88 16.18 19.25 -0.31
N GLU A 89 14.99 19.82 -0.13
CA GLU A 89 14.77 21.27 -0.03
C GLU A 89 15.55 21.87 1.16
N LEU A 90 15.42 21.26 2.35
CA LEU A 90 16.14 21.70 3.55
C LEU A 90 17.65 21.60 3.36
N GLN A 91 18.15 20.51 2.79
CA GLN A 91 19.57 20.34 2.50
C GLN A 91 20.11 21.39 1.51
N GLN A 92 19.32 21.76 0.50
CA GLN A 92 19.68 22.83 -0.44
C GLN A 92 19.68 24.20 0.23
N ALA A 93 18.70 24.49 1.09
CA ALA A 93 18.64 25.74 1.84
C ALA A 93 19.85 25.90 2.78
N LEU A 94 20.24 24.81 3.45
CA LEU A 94 21.40 24.76 4.35
C LEU A 94 22.73 24.94 3.57
N LYS A 95 22.85 24.33 2.38
CA LYS A 95 24.00 24.58 1.50
C LYS A 95 24.07 26.04 1.03
N GLN A 96 22.93 26.67 0.75
CA GLN A 96 22.86 28.07 0.34
C GLN A 96 23.19 29.02 1.50
N SER A 97 22.71 28.75 2.71
CA SER A 97 23.02 29.59 3.89
C SER A 97 24.51 29.51 4.25
N VAL A 98 25.13 28.34 4.13
CA VAL A 98 26.58 28.16 4.36
C VAL A 98 27.43 28.79 3.24
N ALA A 99 26.95 28.76 1.99
CA ALA A 99 27.67 29.36 0.85
C ALA A 99 27.50 30.89 0.75
N THR A 100 26.48 31.46 1.39
CA THR A 100 26.15 32.89 1.31
C THR A 100 26.42 33.55 2.65
N ASP A 101 27.65 34.03 2.86
CA ASP A 101 28.06 34.82 4.03
C ASP A 101 27.39 36.23 4.09
N LYS A 102 26.34 36.46 3.27
CA LYS A 102 25.67 37.75 3.10
C LYS A 102 24.14 37.61 2.90
N GLY A 103 23.42 37.63 4.02
CA GLY A 103 22.21 38.47 4.20
C GLY A 103 20.98 38.26 3.31
N THR A 104 20.85 37.15 2.57
CA THR A 104 19.59 36.83 1.88
C THR A 104 18.85 35.72 2.62
N GLU A 105 18.10 36.13 3.64
CA GLU A 105 17.15 35.29 4.36
C GLU A 105 16.07 34.76 3.40
N LYS A 106 16.19 33.50 2.97
CA LYS A 106 15.01 32.77 2.52
C LYS A 106 14.22 32.38 3.77
N LYS A 107 13.07 33.01 4.00
CA LYS A 107 12.07 32.54 4.95
C LYS A 107 11.63 31.13 4.53
N ILE A 108 12.20 30.12 5.16
CA ILE A 108 11.73 28.74 5.05
C ILE A 108 10.43 28.69 5.86
N ALA A 109 9.31 28.45 5.19
CA ALA A 109 8.05 28.19 5.87
C ALA A 109 8.22 26.96 6.79
N LEU A 110 7.87 27.15 8.06
CA LEU A 110 7.82 26.08 9.07
C LEU A 110 6.83 25.00 8.62
N PHE A 111 7.11 23.76 9.02
CA PHE A 111 6.33 22.58 8.67
C PHE A 111 4.85 22.76 9.07
N CYS A 112 3.97 22.92 8.08
CA CYS A 112 2.53 22.89 8.26
C CYS A 112 1.98 21.67 7.51
N GLU A 113 1.67 20.62 8.26
CA GLU A 113 1.33 19.29 7.72
C GLU A 113 0.11 19.31 6.78
N GLY A 114 -0.84 20.21 7.01
CA GLY A 114 -2.10 20.32 6.25
C GLY A 114 -1.97 20.90 4.84
N GLU A 115 -1.07 21.86 4.60
CA GLU A 115 -0.87 22.48 3.28
C GLU A 115 -0.05 21.60 2.32
N TYR A 116 0.67 20.60 2.85
CA TYR A 116 1.60 19.80 2.06
C TYR A 116 0.95 18.53 1.47
N VAL A 117 -0.08 17.99 2.13
CA VAL A 117 -0.89 16.86 1.63
C VAL A 117 -1.61 17.24 0.33
N SER A 118 -2.04 18.49 0.19
CA SER A 118 -2.69 19.01 -1.04
C SER A 118 -1.69 19.20 -2.20
N CYS A 119 -0.45 19.61 -1.94
CA CYS A 119 0.57 19.75 -2.99
C CYS A 119 1.05 18.38 -3.52
N CYS A 120 1.10 17.37 -2.65
CA CYS A 120 1.51 16.01 -3.04
C CYS A 120 0.47 15.31 -3.93
N THR A 121 -0.82 15.56 -3.70
CA THR A 121 -1.91 14.99 -4.50
C THR A 121 -1.96 15.55 -5.93
N GLU A 122 -1.61 16.83 -6.14
CA GLU A 122 -1.52 17.40 -7.49
C GLU A 122 -0.35 16.83 -8.32
N LYS A 123 0.82 16.63 -7.70
CA LYS A 123 2.01 16.05 -8.37
C LYS A 123 1.85 14.56 -8.69
N GLU A 124 0.82 13.90 -8.15
CA GLU A 124 0.54 12.48 -8.31
C GLU A 124 0.03 12.12 -9.72
N LYS A 125 -0.58 13.05 -10.47
CA LYS A 125 -1.14 12.79 -11.81
C LYS A 125 -0.12 12.35 -12.88
N LYS A 126 1.20 12.43 -12.63
CA LYS A 126 2.27 12.05 -13.58
C LYS A 126 2.94 10.70 -13.27
N TRP A 127 2.19 9.75 -12.71
CA TRP A 127 2.70 8.61 -11.92
C TRP A 127 3.41 7.44 -12.65
N PHE A 128 3.50 7.39 -13.97
CA PHE A 128 3.90 6.13 -14.65
C PHE A 128 5.38 5.98 -15.06
N ASN A 129 6.24 6.99 -14.90
CA ASN A 129 7.55 6.98 -15.60
C ASN A 129 8.82 6.78 -14.75
N LYS A 130 8.76 6.27 -13.52
CA LYS A 130 10.00 5.90 -12.79
C LYS A 130 9.94 4.51 -12.15
N THR A 131 10.87 3.67 -12.57
CA THR A 131 11.23 2.37 -12.00
C THR A 131 12.01 2.56 -10.70
N ASP A 132 11.34 3.02 -9.65
CA ASP A 132 11.87 2.97 -8.29
C ASP A 132 11.48 1.64 -7.63
N SER A 133 12.24 1.21 -6.61
CA SER A 133 11.97 0.01 -5.79
C SER A 133 10.54 -0.03 -5.23
N TRP A 134 9.93 1.14 -5.05
CA TRP A 134 8.54 1.33 -4.67
C TRP A 134 7.51 0.80 -5.68
N THR A 135 7.85 0.76 -6.96
CA THR A 135 6.96 0.21 -7.99
C THR A 135 6.76 -1.29 -7.80
N ILE A 136 7.82 -2.04 -7.45
CA ILE A 136 7.73 -3.47 -7.14
C ILE A 136 6.88 -3.69 -5.88
N ARG A 137 7.09 -2.88 -4.84
CA ARG A 137 6.31 -2.96 -3.59
C ARG A 137 4.82 -2.70 -3.79
N LYS A 138 4.43 -1.83 -4.74
CA LYS A 138 3.02 -1.60 -5.10
C LYS A 138 2.46 -2.70 -6.00
N LEU A 139 3.27 -3.22 -6.92
CA LEU A 139 2.83 -4.22 -7.88
C LEU A 139 2.46 -5.54 -7.20
N LEU A 140 3.16 -5.92 -6.14
CA LEU A 140 2.93 -7.18 -5.43
C LEU A 140 1.50 -7.30 -4.85
N PRO A 141 1.00 -6.39 -3.99
CA PRO A 141 -0.38 -6.46 -3.50
C PRO A 141 -1.40 -6.29 -4.63
N MET A 142 -1.11 -5.52 -5.68
CA MET A 142 -1.98 -5.41 -6.85
C MET A 142 -2.11 -6.74 -7.60
N SER A 143 -1.00 -7.45 -7.81
CA SER A 143 -1.00 -8.77 -8.45
C SER A 143 -1.76 -9.81 -7.61
N LEU A 144 -1.64 -9.75 -6.28
CA LEU A 144 -2.39 -10.61 -5.36
C LEU A 144 -3.89 -10.35 -5.44
N SER A 145 -4.33 -9.09 -5.51
CA SER A 145 -5.74 -8.75 -5.74
C SER A 145 -6.27 -9.35 -7.04
N ILE A 146 -5.48 -9.34 -8.12
CA ILE A 146 -5.85 -9.97 -9.39
C ILE A 146 -6.01 -11.48 -9.22
N ILE A 147 -5.07 -12.14 -8.56
CA ILE A 147 -5.14 -13.59 -8.28
C ILE A 147 -6.41 -13.93 -7.48
N TRP A 148 -6.74 -13.15 -6.45
CA TRP A 148 -7.96 -13.37 -5.68
C TRP A 148 -9.23 -13.23 -6.51
N VAL A 149 -9.28 -12.28 -7.45
CA VAL A 149 -10.40 -12.14 -8.38
C VAL A 149 -10.52 -13.37 -9.27
N PHE A 150 -9.42 -13.89 -9.80
CA PHE A 150 -9.44 -15.14 -10.59
C PHE A 150 -9.97 -16.32 -9.78
N LEU A 151 -9.48 -16.50 -8.55
CA LEU A 151 -9.94 -17.57 -7.66
C LEU A 151 -11.41 -17.41 -7.26
N LEU A 152 -11.87 -16.18 -7.07
CA LEU A 152 -13.27 -15.88 -6.76
C LEU A 152 -14.17 -16.26 -7.93
N VAL A 153 -13.82 -15.84 -9.15
CA VAL A 153 -14.57 -16.20 -10.36
C VAL A 153 -14.61 -17.72 -10.54
N TYR A 154 -13.47 -18.40 -10.37
CA TYR A 154 -13.40 -19.86 -10.43
C TYR A 154 -14.31 -20.53 -9.40
N SER A 155 -14.32 -20.03 -8.16
CA SER A 155 -15.14 -20.58 -7.07
C SER A 155 -16.63 -20.39 -7.33
N ILE A 156 -17.03 -19.22 -7.86
CA ILE A 156 -18.43 -18.93 -8.24
C ILE A 156 -18.88 -19.83 -9.40
N VAL A 157 -18.06 -19.96 -10.45
CA VAL A 157 -18.40 -20.82 -11.60
C VAL A 157 -18.55 -22.28 -11.16
N SER A 158 -17.61 -22.78 -10.33
CA SER A 158 -17.68 -24.13 -9.77
C SER A 158 -18.95 -24.34 -8.92
N LEU A 159 -19.33 -23.33 -8.12
CA LEU A 159 -20.56 -23.37 -7.31
C LEU A 159 -21.82 -23.44 -8.20
N CYS A 160 -21.87 -22.64 -9.26
CA CYS A 160 -23.00 -22.64 -10.20
C CYS A 160 -23.14 -24.00 -10.94
N ILE A 161 -22.03 -24.61 -11.35
CA ILE A 161 -22.03 -25.91 -12.04
C ILE A 161 -22.49 -27.02 -11.09
N ASN A 162 -21.93 -27.10 -9.88
CA ASN A 162 -22.26 -28.14 -8.92
C ASN A 162 -23.67 -27.97 -8.33
N GLY A 163 -24.15 -26.73 -8.19
CA GLY A 163 -25.54 -26.42 -7.83
C GLY A 163 -26.54 -26.82 -8.91
N ALA A 164 -26.18 -26.68 -10.19
CA ALA A 164 -27.02 -27.12 -11.30
C ALA A 164 -27.12 -28.66 -11.39
N ALA A 165 -26.01 -29.36 -11.14
CA ALA A 165 -25.98 -30.83 -11.13
C ALA A 165 -26.85 -31.42 -10.01
N THR A 166 -26.74 -30.90 -8.79
CA THR A 166 -27.55 -31.35 -7.64
C THR A 166 -29.05 -31.08 -7.82
N SER A 167 -29.42 -29.95 -8.45
CA SER A 167 -30.82 -29.66 -8.83
C SER A 167 -31.36 -30.65 -9.86
N HIS A 168 -30.53 -31.06 -10.83
CA HIS A 168 -30.95 -31.99 -11.88
C HIS A 168 -31.19 -33.41 -11.35
N TYR A 169 -30.33 -33.91 -10.45
CA TYR A 169 -30.53 -35.22 -9.84
C TYR A 169 -31.69 -35.23 -8.84
N GLY A 170 -31.88 -34.18 -8.04
CA GLY A 170 -33.03 -34.06 -7.13
C GLY A 170 -34.38 -34.06 -7.87
N ARG A 171 -34.44 -33.49 -9.08
CA ARG A 171 -35.65 -33.51 -9.93
C ARG A 171 -35.94 -34.89 -10.52
N VAL A 172 -34.90 -35.64 -10.92
CA VAL A 172 -35.08 -36.98 -11.52
C VAL A 172 -35.55 -38.00 -10.47
N THR A 173 -35.11 -37.88 -9.22
CA THR A 173 -35.57 -38.77 -8.14
C THR A 173 -37.02 -38.49 -7.72
N LEU A 174 -37.49 -37.25 -7.80
CA LEU A 174 -38.88 -36.88 -7.47
C LEU A 174 -39.90 -37.22 -8.57
N VAL A 175 -39.46 -37.46 -9.81
CA VAL A 175 -40.34 -37.86 -10.92
C VAL A 175 -40.48 -39.39 -11.01
N ASN A 176 -39.60 -40.14 -10.34
CA ASN A 176 -39.61 -41.61 -10.30
C ASN A 176 -40.16 -42.20 -8.99
N LEU A 177 -40.83 -41.37 -8.16
CA LEU A 177 -41.60 -41.76 -6.98
C LEU A 177 -43.07 -41.40 -7.21
#